data_AF-A0A9P9E6F9-F1
#
_entry.id   AF-A0A9P9E6F9-F1
#
_cell.length_a   1.000
_cell.length_b   1.000
_cell.length_c   1.000
_cell.angle_alpha   90.00
_cell.angle_beta   90.00
_cell.angle_gamma   90.00
#
_symmetry.space_group_name_H-M   'P 1'
#
loop_
_entity.id
_entity.type
_entity.pdbx_description
1 polymer ?
#
loop_
_entity_poly.entity_id
_entity_poly.type
_entity_poly.pdbx_seq_one_letter_code
_entity_poly.pdbx_strand_id
1 'polypeptide(L)'
;MRTFEHATSLRTLFLCAHTCLSAHIILCAEAAHSLCAIDLHLMAALDNTIVAAFDTCLQTPQKDVNKAPTTLSKALSDVHHPNLSQLRKTSPKAWFRWVIVSKENPNITGQINQLDISKIDELAGKIEKLKVHESVDQLYHHTFHTSDRGQARRKAYGFPLYEGRRKRRRLESLDSEEQQEQQHEEQRQHEAQQHEERQPQEEEQAQRSSFELLGSAPRLTPQYTIFPCGALSNHCDENVLDVLDAMEASEIYPNPQSEANARQDKSPKADVLPSVFPQRTCDRIVKRGSQAGITVSLTDPSTSTLNIEIIRDKMPELAADLFDKRVRYGKTKAEWVVEFDDGTDMTVTEWKLERVDELRMQRVLGNFISMAIHNDPQRISERDVGDSLTRRLTLSADGNAHSPGLLQVITDAAVMRQLENQLGLM
;
A
#
# COMPACT_ATOMS: atom_id res chain seq x y z
N MET A 1 -23.38 75.73 -34.85
CA MET A 1 -24.54 74.83 -35.06
C MET A 1 -24.18 73.49 -35.72
N ARG A 2 -23.30 73.42 -36.74
CA ARG A 2 -22.93 72.15 -37.39
C ARG A 2 -22.18 71.12 -36.52
N THR A 3 -21.57 71.53 -35.41
CA THR A 3 -20.87 70.61 -34.49
C THR A 3 -21.81 69.86 -33.54
N PHE A 4 -23.05 70.31 -33.37
CA PHE A 4 -24.01 69.67 -32.47
C PHE A 4 -24.72 68.47 -33.13
N GLU A 5 -24.93 68.49 -34.44
CA GLU A 5 -25.60 67.41 -35.18
C GLU A 5 -24.74 66.13 -35.25
N HIS A 6 -23.41 66.26 -35.30
CA HIS A 6 -22.49 65.11 -35.31
C HIS A 6 -22.47 64.35 -33.97
N ALA A 7 -22.66 65.05 -32.84
CA ALA A 7 -22.66 64.42 -31.52
C ALA A 7 -23.91 63.55 -31.28
N THR A 8 -25.06 63.97 -31.81
CA THR A 8 -26.29 63.17 -31.76
C THR A 8 -26.18 61.90 -32.60
N SER A 9 -25.61 61.98 -33.81
CA SER A 9 -25.47 60.81 -34.71
C SER A 9 -24.56 59.71 -34.12
N LEU A 10 -23.45 60.09 -33.48
CA LEU A 10 -22.54 59.13 -32.83
C LEU A 10 -23.17 58.41 -31.64
N ARG A 11 -24.01 59.10 -30.86
CA ARG A 11 -24.73 58.47 -29.73
C ARG A 11 -25.74 57.43 -30.21
N THR A 12 -26.47 57.71 -31.29
CA THR A 12 -27.44 56.76 -31.84
C THR A 12 -26.76 55.51 -32.40
N LEU A 13 -25.60 55.66 -33.05
CA LEU A 13 -24.80 54.53 -33.53
C LEU A 13 -24.24 53.68 -32.38
N PHE A 14 -23.76 54.30 -31.30
CA PHE A 14 -23.28 53.58 -30.12
C PHE A 14 -24.40 52.82 -29.40
N LEU A 15 -25.57 53.44 -29.24
CA LEU A 15 -26.74 52.78 -28.66
C LEU A 15 -27.18 51.58 -29.51
N CYS A 16 -27.21 51.72 -30.84
CA CYS A 16 -27.58 50.64 -31.75
C CYS A 16 -26.57 49.48 -31.70
N ALA A 17 -25.27 49.77 -31.71
CA ALA A 17 -24.22 48.76 -31.59
C ALA A 17 -24.28 48.01 -30.24
N HIS A 18 -24.54 48.73 -29.14
CA HIS A 18 -24.69 48.14 -27.82
C HIS A 18 -25.92 47.22 -27.74
N THR A 19 -27.07 47.64 -28.29
CA THR A 19 -28.28 46.81 -28.31
C THR A 19 -28.11 45.55 -29.17
N CYS A 20 -27.43 45.65 -30.33
CA CYS A 20 -27.13 44.51 -31.18
C CYS A 20 -26.17 43.52 -30.50
N LEU A 21 -25.13 44.01 -29.82
CA LEU A 21 -24.21 43.15 -29.08
C LEU A 21 -24.90 42.46 -27.90
N SER A 22 -25.75 43.17 -27.15
CA SER A 22 -26.51 42.56 -26.06
C SER A 22 -27.50 41.50 -26.54
N ALA A 23 -28.19 41.74 -27.66
CA ALA A 23 -29.11 40.76 -28.24
C ALA A 23 -28.37 39.50 -28.73
N HIS A 24 -27.18 39.67 -29.33
CA HIS A 24 -26.37 38.54 -29.77
C HIS A 24 -25.85 37.70 -28.59
N ILE A 25 -25.40 38.34 -27.51
CA ILE A 25 -24.98 37.64 -26.29
C ILE A 25 -26.14 36.85 -25.67
N ILE A 26 -27.34 37.42 -25.62
CA ILE A 26 -28.54 36.74 -25.09
C ILE A 26 -28.89 35.52 -25.96
N LEU A 27 -28.91 35.67 -27.28
CA LEU A 27 -29.19 34.56 -28.20
C LEU A 27 -28.13 33.44 -28.11
N CYS A 28 -26.85 33.78 -27.95
CA CYS A 28 -25.79 32.80 -27.74
C CYS A 28 -25.93 32.08 -26.39
N ALA A 29 -26.33 32.78 -25.33
CA ALA A 29 -26.58 32.18 -24.02
C ALA A 29 -27.78 31.22 -24.06
N GLU A 30 -28.90 31.62 -24.68
CA GLU A 30 -30.08 30.76 -24.84
C GLU A 30 -29.78 29.52 -25.69
N ALA A 31 -29.01 29.66 -26.78
CA ALA A 31 -28.59 28.53 -27.59
C ALA A 31 -27.68 27.56 -26.81
N ALA A 32 -26.73 28.09 -26.02
CA ALA A 32 -25.87 27.26 -25.17
C ALA A 32 -26.68 26.53 -24.09
N HIS A 33 -27.63 27.20 -23.44
CA HIS A 33 -28.54 26.57 -22.47
C HIS A 33 -29.39 25.47 -23.11
N SER A 34 -29.90 25.68 -24.33
CA SER A 34 -30.67 24.68 -25.07
C SER A 34 -29.83 23.44 -25.43
N LEU A 35 -28.60 23.64 -25.89
CA LEU A 35 -27.67 22.54 -26.18
C LEU A 35 -27.32 21.74 -24.91
N CYS A 36 -27.02 22.42 -23.80
CA CYS A 36 -26.77 21.74 -22.52
C CYS A 36 -27.98 20.94 -22.02
N ALA A 37 -29.21 21.45 -22.24
CA ALA A 37 -30.43 20.73 -21.86
C ALA A 37 -30.66 19.47 -22.70
N ILE A 38 -30.37 19.54 -24.01
CA ILE A 38 -30.47 18.38 -24.92
C ILE A 38 -29.47 17.31 -24.51
N ASP A 39 -28.21 17.68 -24.23
CA ASP A 39 -27.18 16.74 -23.78
C ASP A 39 -27.56 16.05 -22.47
N LEU A 40 -28.11 16.79 -21.51
CA LEU A 40 -28.55 16.22 -20.23
C LEU A 40 -29.69 15.20 -20.41
N HIS A 41 -30.67 15.49 -21.26
CA HIS A 41 -31.76 14.57 -21.56
C HIS A 41 -31.28 13.33 -22.31
N LEU A 42 -30.36 13.49 -23.26
CA LEU A 42 -29.79 12.38 -24.03
C LEU A 42 -29.00 11.44 -23.10
N MET A 43 -28.20 12.00 -22.19
CA MET A 43 -27.44 11.23 -21.21
C MET A 43 -28.34 10.47 -20.23
N ALA A 44 -29.42 11.10 -19.76
CA ALA A 44 -30.41 10.41 -18.91
C ALA A 44 -31.12 9.27 -19.65
N ALA A 45 -31.44 9.47 -20.94
CA ALA A 45 -32.03 8.43 -21.78
C ALA A 45 -31.05 7.26 -22.01
N LEU A 46 -29.76 7.55 -22.19
CA LEU A 46 -28.71 6.55 -22.34
C LEU A 46 -28.55 5.70 -21.07
N ASP A 47 -28.49 6.34 -19.90
CA ASP A 47 -28.42 5.65 -18.61
C ASP A 47 -29.62 4.71 -18.39
N ASN A 48 -30.84 5.21 -18.62
CA ASN A 48 -32.05 4.38 -18.53
C ASN A 48 -32.05 3.20 -19.51
N THR A 49 -31.52 3.41 -20.72
CA THR A 49 -31.39 2.34 -21.73
C THR A 49 -30.42 1.25 -21.26
N ILE A 50 -29.28 1.65 -20.67
CA ILE A 50 -28.31 0.72 -20.11
C ILE A 50 -28.95 -0.08 -18.96
N VAL A 51 -29.59 0.60 -18.01
CA VAL A 51 -30.22 -0.06 -16.86
C VAL A 51 -31.32 -1.03 -17.30
N ALA A 52 -32.16 -0.67 -18.28
CA ALA A 52 -33.20 -1.55 -18.81
C ALA A 52 -32.63 -2.80 -19.51
N ALA A 53 -31.50 -2.68 -20.20
CA ALA A 53 -30.81 -3.82 -20.80
C ALA A 53 -30.28 -4.79 -19.73
N PHE A 54 -29.72 -4.27 -18.64
CA PHE A 54 -29.29 -5.08 -17.50
C PHE A 54 -30.48 -5.77 -16.85
N ASP A 55 -31.57 -5.05 -16.58
CA ASP A 55 -32.75 -5.62 -15.93
C ASP A 55 -33.35 -6.78 -16.73
N THR A 56 -33.50 -6.60 -18.05
CA THR A 56 -34.03 -7.62 -18.95
C THR A 56 -33.16 -8.88 -18.99
N CYS A 57 -31.85 -8.71 -19.12
CA CYS A 57 -30.90 -9.82 -19.24
C CYS A 57 -30.72 -10.57 -17.90
N LEU A 58 -30.57 -9.85 -16.79
CA LEU A 58 -30.21 -10.45 -15.50
C LEU A 58 -31.38 -11.13 -14.79
N GLN A 59 -32.62 -10.90 -15.22
CA GLN A 59 -33.78 -11.66 -14.74
C GLN A 59 -33.87 -13.06 -15.37
N THR A 60 -33.10 -13.33 -16.44
CA THR A 60 -33.10 -14.64 -17.11
C THR A 60 -32.16 -15.64 -16.39
N PRO A 61 -32.61 -16.88 -16.14
CA PRO A 61 -31.78 -17.90 -15.49
C PRO A 61 -30.53 -18.25 -16.33
N GLN A 62 -29.40 -18.38 -15.64
CA GLN A 62 -28.11 -18.72 -16.25
C GLN A 62 -27.95 -20.24 -16.30
N LYS A 63 -27.63 -20.78 -17.49
CA LYS A 63 -27.58 -22.24 -17.74
C LYS A 63 -26.46 -22.97 -16.99
N ASP A 64 -25.31 -22.32 -16.80
CA ASP A 64 -24.08 -22.95 -16.26
C ASP A 64 -23.55 -22.23 -15.01
N VAL A 65 -24.27 -22.27 -13.89
CA VAL A 65 -23.86 -21.58 -12.65
C VAL A 65 -22.53 -22.06 -12.06
N ASN A 66 -22.11 -23.29 -12.40
CA ASN A 66 -20.88 -23.93 -11.93
C ASN A 66 -19.69 -23.76 -12.86
N LYS A 67 -19.78 -22.86 -13.84
CA LYS A 67 -18.68 -22.57 -14.76
C LYS A 67 -18.59 -21.08 -15.00
N ALA A 68 -17.40 -20.52 -14.77
CA ALA A 68 -17.16 -19.10 -15.05
C ALA A 68 -17.52 -18.75 -16.50
N PRO A 69 -18.10 -17.56 -16.77
CA PRO A 69 -18.45 -17.13 -18.12
C PRO A 69 -17.24 -17.22 -19.06
N THR A 70 -17.42 -17.76 -20.26
CA THR A 70 -16.34 -17.86 -21.25
C THR A 70 -15.83 -16.50 -21.72
N THR A 71 -16.68 -15.47 -21.63
CA THR A 71 -16.35 -14.08 -21.95
C THR A 71 -15.51 -13.40 -20.87
N LEU A 72 -15.36 -14.00 -19.68
CA LEU A 72 -14.67 -13.38 -18.55
C LEU A 72 -13.21 -13.03 -18.86
N SER A 73 -12.50 -13.91 -19.57
CA SER A 73 -11.09 -13.65 -19.95
C SER A 73 -10.97 -12.56 -21.02
N LYS A 74 -11.95 -12.42 -21.93
CA LYS A 74 -11.96 -11.34 -22.92
C LYS A 74 -12.30 -10.01 -22.25
N ALA A 75 -13.29 -10.03 -21.36
CA ALA A 75 -13.70 -8.89 -20.57
C ALA A 75 -12.56 -8.29 -19.73
N LEU A 76 -11.54 -9.10 -19.36
CA LEU A 76 -10.31 -8.62 -18.73
C LEU A 76 -9.47 -7.71 -19.64
N SER A 77 -9.30 -8.12 -20.89
CA SER A 77 -8.58 -7.32 -21.89
C SER A 77 -9.33 -6.03 -22.20
N ASP A 78 -10.66 -6.06 -22.13
CA ASP A 78 -11.49 -4.88 -22.39
C ASP A 78 -11.47 -3.86 -21.23
N VAL A 79 -10.91 -4.22 -20.05
CA VAL A 79 -10.80 -3.30 -18.88
C VAL A 79 -9.80 -2.16 -19.11
N HIS A 80 -9.09 -2.12 -20.23
CA HIS A 80 -8.28 -0.95 -20.58
C HIS A 80 -9.12 0.31 -20.81
N HIS A 81 -10.44 0.19 -21.06
CA HIS A 81 -11.30 1.36 -21.15
C HIS A 81 -11.53 1.99 -19.76
N PRO A 82 -11.37 3.33 -19.60
CA PRO A 82 -11.46 4.01 -18.31
C PRO A 82 -12.80 3.76 -17.60
N ASN A 83 -13.92 3.78 -18.32
CA ASN A 83 -15.25 3.57 -17.74
C ASN A 83 -15.46 2.14 -17.21
N LEU A 84 -15.00 1.11 -17.92
CA LEU A 84 -15.11 -0.27 -17.46
C LEU A 84 -14.15 -0.55 -16.29
N SER A 85 -12.98 0.08 -16.31
CA SER A 85 -12.05 0.07 -15.18
C SER A 85 -12.66 0.71 -13.94
N GLN A 86 -13.31 1.87 -14.10
CA GLN A 86 -14.03 2.55 -13.02
C GLN A 86 -15.19 1.69 -12.50
N LEU A 87 -16.03 1.15 -13.39
CA LEU A 87 -17.14 0.27 -13.01
C LEU A 87 -16.66 -0.91 -12.17
N ARG A 88 -15.54 -1.53 -12.56
CA ARG A 88 -14.91 -2.63 -11.82
C ARG A 88 -14.40 -2.21 -10.45
N LYS A 89 -13.76 -1.03 -10.35
CA LYS A 89 -13.24 -0.50 -9.08
C LYS A 89 -14.37 -0.16 -8.11
N THR A 90 -15.42 0.49 -8.60
CA THR A 90 -16.55 0.94 -7.79
C THR A 90 -17.44 -0.23 -7.37
N SER A 91 -17.77 -1.12 -8.31
CA SER A 91 -18.56 -2.31 -8.02
C SER A 91 -18.09 -3.52 -8.83
N PRO A 92 -17.32 -4.43 -8.19
CA PRO A 92 -16.99 -5.74 -8.75
C PRO A 92 -18.22 -6.54 -9.23
N LYS A 93 -19.36 -6.40 -8.55
CA LYS A 93 -20.62 -7.09 -8.89
C LYS A 93 -21.27 -6.49 -10.13
N ALA A 94 -21.38 -5.16 -10.22
CA ALA A 94 -21.94 -4.48 -11.40
C ALA A 94 -21.08 -4.74 -12.64
N TRP A 95 -19.76 -4.71 -12.49
CA TRP A 95 -18.84 -5.10 -13.57
C TRP A 95 -19.03 -6.56 -14.00
N PHE A 96 -19.17 -7.51 -13.06
CA PHE A 96 -19.44 -8.90 -13.43
C PHE A 96 -20.78 -9.07 -14.16
N ARG A 97 -21.82 -8.34 -13.72
CA ARG A 97 -23.12 -8.29 -14.39
C ARG A 97 -22.96 -7.77 -15.83
N TRP A 98 -22.12 -6.75 -16.05
CA TRP A 98 -21.78 -6.28 -17.40
C TRP A 98 -21.14 -7.39 -18.26
N VAL A 99 -20.25 -8.22 -17.71
CA VAL A 99 -19.64 -9.36 -18.45
C VAL A 99 -20.70 -10.35 -18.95
N ILE A 100 -21.78 -10.54 -18.20
CA ILE A 100 -22.91 -11.38 -18.61
C ILE A 100 -23.72 -10.66 -19.68
N VAL A 101 -24.16 -9.42 -19.41
CA VAL A 101 -25.04 -8.64 -20.31
C VAL A 101 -24.38 -8.36 -21.66
N SER A 102 -23.08 -8.04 -21.70
CA SER A 102 -22.33 -7.75 -22.92
C SER A 102 -22.24 -8.93 -23.90
N LYS A 103 -22.44 -10.17 -23.41
CA LYS A 103 -22.53 -11.35 -24.28
C LYS A 103 -23.86 -11.37 -25.05
N GLU A 104 -24.95 -10.95 -24.41
CA GLU A 104 -26.29 -10.96 -25.00
C GLU A 104 -26.62 -9.64 -25.72
N ASN A 105 -26.05 -8.53 -25.26
CA ASN A 105 -26.20 -7.21 -25.84
C ASN A 105 -24.81 -6.55 -26.04
N PRO A 106 -24.12 -6.81 -27.15
CA PRO A 106 -22.79 -6.27 -27.41
C PRO A 106 -22.71 -4.73 -27.47
N ASN A 107 -23.82 -4.07 -27.80
CA ASN A 107 -23.89 -2.60 -27.90
C ASN A 107 -23.74 -1.91 -26.54
N ILE A 108 -24.04 -2.62 -25.44
CA ILE A 108 -23.98 -2.09 -24.08
C ILE A 108 -22.59 -1.53 -23.74
N THR A 109 -21.53 -2.15 -24.29
CA THR A 109 -20.15 -1.71 -24.08
C THR A 109 -19.91 -0.33 -24.69
N GLY A 110 -20.38 -0.11 -25.92
CA GLY A 110 -20.30 1.20 -26.58
C GLY A 110 -21.07 2.27 -25.81
N GLN A 111 -22.25 1.93 -25.30
CA GLN A 111 -23.09 2.84 -24.51
C GLN A 111 -22.43 3.23 -23.18
N ILE A 112 -21.87 2.25 -22.45
CA ILE A 112 -21.14 2.54 -21.20
C ILE A 112 -19.89 3.39 -21.47
N ASN A 113 -19.22 3.18 -22.61
CA ASN A 113 -18.03 3.94 -22.98
C ASN A 113 -18.34 5.41 -23.36
N GLN A 114 -19.59 5.72 -23.70
CA GLN A 114 -20.05 7.09 -23.99
C GLN A 114 -20.41 7.89 -22.72
N LEU A 115 -20.56 7.23 -21.57
CA LEU A 115 -20.86 7.92 -20.31
C LEU A 115 -19.63 8.66 -19.78
N ASP A 116 -19.87 9.77 -19.08
CA ASP A 116 -18.82 10.40 -18.29
C ASP A 116 -18.39 9.50 -17.13
N ILE A 117 -17.10 9.54 -16.81
CA ILE A 117 -16.53 8.70 -15.74
C ILE A 117 -17.20 8.95 -14.37
N SER A 118 -17.66 10.17 -14.12
CA SER A 118 -18.39 10.56 -12.90
C SER A 118 -19.77 9.89 -12.80
N LYS A 119 -20.37 9.49 -13.92
CA LYS A 119 -21.66 8.80 -13.99
C LYS A 119 -21.55 7.30 -13.82
N ILE A 120 -20.36 6.74 -13.98
CA ILE A 120 -20.13 5.30 -13.81
C ILE A 120 -20.39 4.85 -12.38
N ASP A 121 -20.08 5.67 -11.38
CA ASP A 121 -20.35 5.34 -9.98
C ASP A 121 -21.85 5.31 -9.67
N GLU A 122 -22.60 6.26 -10.24
CA GLU A 122 -24.06 6.30 -10.14
C GLU A 122 -24.70 5.09 -10.83
N LEU A 123 -24.25 4.77 -12.05
CA LEU A 123 -24.68 3.60 -12.82
C LEU A 123 -24.37 2.30 -12.07
N ALA A 124 -23.18 2.17 -11.47
CA ALA A 124 -22.80 1.01 -10.67
C ALA A 124 -23.79 0.78 -9.53
N GLY A 125 -24.15 1.85 -8.81
CA GLY A 125 -25.14 1.80 -7.73
C GLY A 125 -26.54 1.42 -8.21
N LYS A 126 -26.95 1.84 -9.42
CA LYS A 126 -28.23 1.44 -10.03
C LYS A 126 -28.21 -0.05 -10.40
N ILE A 127 -27.16 -0.51 -11.07
CA ILE A 127 -26.99 -1.91 -11.48
C ILE A 127 -26.97 -2.85 -10.27
N GLU A 128 -26.32 -2.48 -9.17
CA GLU A 128 -26.28 -3.30 -7.95
C GLU A 128 -27.66 -3.51 -7.33
N LYS A 129 -28.50 -2.48 -7.35
CA LYS A 129 -29.86 -2.48 -6.79
C LYS A 129 -30.88 -3.22 -7.65
N LEU A 130 -30.53 -3.58 -8.90
CA LEU A 130 -31.41 -4.37 -9.75
C LEU A 130 -31.72 -5.73 -9.12
N LYS A 131 -32.97 -6.15 -9.25
CA LYS A 131 -33.40 -7.49 -8.87
C LYS A 131 -32.91 -8.47 -9.92
N VAL A 132 -31.90 -9.26 -9.58
CA VAL A 132 -31.32 -10.27 -10.47
C VAL A 132 -31.86 -11.66 -10.14
N HIS A 133 -31.83 -12.55 -11.14
CA HIS A 133 -32.11 -13.96 -10.93
C HIS A 133 -31.03 -14.60 -10.04
N GLU A 134 -31.41 -15.49 -9.12
CA GLU A 134 -30.49 -16.09 -8.13
C GLU A 134 -29.28 -16.78 -8.77
N SER A 135 -29.47 -17.39 -9.94
CA SER A 135 -28.40 -18.03 -10.71
C SER A 135 -27.25 -17.08 -11.07
N VAL A 136 -27.51 -15.77 -11.21
CA VAL A 136 -26.47 -14.76 -11.50
C VAL A 136 -25.56 -14.58 -10.29
N ASP A 137 -26.15 -14.49 -9.09
CA ASP A 137 -25.39 -14.35 -7.85
C ASP A 137 -24.66 -15.65 -7.49
N GLN A 138 -25.28 -16.81 -7.72
CA GLN A 138 -24.63 -18.11 -7.61
C GLN A 138 -23.43 -18.21 -8.57
N LEU A 139 -23.59 -17.76 -9.82
CA LEU A 139 -22.51 -17.75 -10.80
C LEU A 139 -21.38 -16.79 -10.43
N TYR A 140 -21.69 -15.62 -9.88
CA TYR A 140 -20.69 -14.69 -9.32
C TYR A 140 -19.93 -15.35 -8.16
N HIS A 141 -20.67 -15.95 -7.22
CA HIS A 141 -20.11 -16.62 -6.06
C HIS A 141 -19.22 -17.80 -6.47
N HIS A 142 -19.67 -18.61 -7.44
CA HIS A 142 -18.88 -19.67 -8.01
C HIS A 142 -17.59 -19.13 -8.63
N THR A 143 -17.72 -18.14 -9.52
CA THR A 143 -16.60 -17.60 -10.31
C THR A 143 -15.49 -17.06 -9.43
N PHE A 144 -15.83 -16.30 -8.38
CA PHE A 144 -14.85 -15.60 -7.57
C PHE A 144 -14.58 -16.24 -6.22
N HIS A 145 -15.50 -17.00 -5.62
CA HIS A 145 -15.37 -17.44 -4.22
C HIS A 145 -15.20 -18.96 -4.07
N THR A 146 -15.99 -19.78 -4.76
CA THR A 146 -15.97 -21.24 -4.54
C THR A 146 -15.14 -22.02 -5.55
N SER A 147 -14.97 -21.53 -6.79
CA SER A 147 -14.10 -22.15 -7.79
C SER A 147 -12.64 -22.18 -7.34
N ASP A 148 -11.91 -23.23 -7.71
CA ASP A 148 -10.46 -23.38 -7.45
C ASP A 148 -9.65 -22.21 -8.02
N ARG A 149 -10.10 -21.68 -9.16
CA ARG A 149 -9.47 -20.51 -9.81
C ARG A 149 -9.94 -19.18 -9.22
N GLY A 150 -10.89 -19.18 -8.27
CA GLY A 150 -11.49 -17.98 -7.71
C GLY A 150 -10.48 -17.04 -7.04
N GLN A 151 -9.50 -17.58 -6.32
CA GLN A 151 -8.45 -16.76 -5.70
C GLN A 151 -7.53 -16.09 -6.74
N ALA A 152 -7.05 -16.85 -7.72
CA ALA A 152 -6.22 -16.32 -8.80
C ALA A 152 -6.97 -15.25 -9.59
N ARG A 153 -8.25 -15.49 -9.87
CA ARG A 153 -9.17 -14.50 -10.44
C ARG A 153 -9.20 -13.24 -9.57
N ARG A 154 -9.65 -13.30 -8.31
CA ARG A 154 -9.74 -12.11 -7.45
C ARG A 154 -8.43 -11.29 -7.42
N LYS A 155 -7.28 -11.96 -7.33
CA LYS A 155 -5.97 -11.32 -7.42
C LYS A 155 -5.78 -10.58 -8.75
N ALA A 156 -6.05 -11.25 -9.88
CA ALA A 156 -5.98 -10.65 -11.21
C ALA A 156 -6.97 -9.48 -11.41
N TYR A 157 -8.15 -9.53 -10.77
CA TYR A 157 -9.16 -8.47 -10.86
C TYR A 157 -8.96 -7.33 -9.85
N GLY A 158 -7.96 -7.42 -8.97
CA GLY A 158 -7.75 -6.45 -7.90
C GLY A 158 -8.88 -6.42 -6.86
N PHE A 159 -9.66 -7.50 -6.76
CA PHE A 159 -10.69 -7.61 -5.74
C PHE A 159 -10.05 -7.90 -4.37
N PRO A 160 -10.54 -7.29 -3.29
CA PRO A 160 -10.07 -7.61 -1.95
C PRO A 160 -10.07 -9.12 -1.73
N LEU A 161 -8.98 -9.64 -1.18
CA LEU A 161 -8.90 -11.06 -0.89
C LEU A 161 -9.97 -11.41 0.14
N TYR A 162 -10.92 -12.27 -0.24
CA TYR A 162 -11.89 -12.80 0.70
C TYR A 162 -11.16 -13.65 1.75
N GLU A 163 -10.98 -13.11 2.96
CA GLU A 163 -10.25 -13.76 4.06
C GLU A 163 -10.98 -15.00 4.62
N GLY A 164 -12.25 -15.19 4.27
CA GLY A 164 -13.10 -16.23 4.86
C GLY A 164 -12.60 -17.65 4.68
N ARG A 165 -11.84 -17.98 3.62
CA ARG A 165 -11.25 -19.34 3.48
C ARG A 165 -10.08 -19.60 4.42
N ARG A 166 -9.26 -18.59 4.72
CA ARG A 166 -8.20 -18.73 5.75
C ARG A 166 -8.82 -18.86 7.13
N LYS A 167 -9.89 -18.11 7.40
CA LYS A 167 -10.62 -18.19 8.67
C LYS A 167 -11.32 -19.54 8.86
N ARG A 168 -11.93 -20.09 7.80
CA ARG A 168 -12.56 -21.43 7.85
C ARG A 168 -11.55 -22.57 7.98
N ARG A 169 -10.45 -22.55 7.23
CA ARG A 169 -9.37 -23.54 7.42
C ARG A 169 -8.71 -23.44 8.80
N ARG A 170 -8.65 -22.23 9.37
CA ARG A 170 -8.21 -22.03 10.76
C ARG A 170 -9.22 -22.56 11.78
N LEU A 171 -10.52 -22.40 11.55
CA LEU A 171 -11.53 -23.02 12.42
C LEU A 171 -11.47 -24.55 12.32
N GLU A 172 -11.43 -25.10 11.10
CA GLU A 172 -11.34 -26.55 10.87
C GLU A 172 -10.02 -27.13 11.43
N SER A 173 -8.93 -26.36 11.47
CA SER A 173 -7.69 -26.78 12.13
C SER A 173 -7.76 -26.69 13.66
N LEU A 174 -8.43 -25.66 14.21
CA LEU A 174 -8.63 -25.54 15.66
C LEU A 174 -9.51 -26.68 16.20
N ASP A 175 -10.57 -27.04 15.48
CA ASP A 175 -11.43 -28.18 15.86
C ASP A 175 -10.66 -29.52 15.79
N SER A 176 -9.67 -29.62 14.90
CA SER A 176 -8.80 -30.82 14.78
C SER A 176 -7.72 -30.87 15.87
N GLU A 177 -7.16 -29.71 16.26
CA GLU A 177 -6.20 -29.59 17.37
C GLU A 177 -6.87 -29.88 18.71
N GLU A 178 -8.09 -29.39 18.94
CA GLU A 178 -8.85 -29.65 20.18
C GLU A 178 -9.23 -31.14 20.31
N GLN A 179 -9.53 -31.82 19.19
CA GLN A 179 -9.73 -33.27 19.18
C GLN A 179 -8.44 -34.06 19.46
N GLN A 180 -7.29 -33.61 18.95
CA GLN A 180 -6.00 -34.24 19.27
C GLN A 180 -5.61 -34.04 20.73
N GLU A 181 -5.88 -32.86 21.29
CA GLU A 181 -5.58 -32.57 22.69
C GLU A 181 -6.45 -33.39 23.64
N GLN A 182 -7.74 -33.57 23.33
CA GLN A 182 -8.63 -34.49 24.07
C GLN A 182 -8.15 -35.94 24.01
N GLN A 183 -7.72 -36.44 22.85
CA GLN A 183 -7.15 -37.79 22.74
C GLN A 183 -5.86 -37.95 23.56
N HIS A 184 -5.01 -36.94 23.56
CA HIS A 184 -3.79 -36.94 24.37
C HIS A 184 -4.09 -36.89 25.87
N GLU A 185 -5.11 -36.14 26.29
CA GLU A 185 -5.59 -36.08 27.67
C GLU A 185 -6.10 -37.45 28.14
N GLU A 186 -6.96 -38.11 27.36
CA GLU A 186 -7.48 -39.45 27.65
C GLU A 186 -6.36 -40.49 27.74
N GLN A 187 -5.37 -40.41 26.85
CA GLN A 187 -4.21 -41.30 26.88
C GLN A 187 -3.37 -41.10 28.16
N ARG A 188 -3.15 -39.85 28.58
CA ARG A 188 -2.44 -39.55 29.85
C ARG A 188 -3.20 -40.07 31.06
N GLN A 189 -4.53 -39.92 31.07
CA GLN A 189 -5.36 -40.45 32.15
C GLN A 189 -5.29 -41.98 32.21
N HIS A 190 -5.30 -42.65 31.07
CA HIS A 190 -5.17 -44.10 31.02
C HIS A 190 -3.80 -44.60 31.49
N GLU A 191 -2.71 -43.91 31.10
CA GLU A 191 -1.36 -44.23 31.57
C GLU A 191 -1.21 -44.00 33.08
N ALA A 192 -1.80 -42.93 33.61
CA ALA A 192 -1.80 -42.66 35.06
C ALA A 192 -2.54 -43.77 35.84
N GLN A 193 -3.70 -44.22 35.36
CA GLN A 193 -4.45 -45.32 35.98
C GLN A 193 -3.65 -46.63 35.93
N GLN A 194 -3.02 -46.95 34.80
CA GLN A 194 -2.16 -48.14 34.71
C GLN A 194 -0.96 -48.07 35.66
N HIS A 195 -0.39 -46.88 35.89
CA HIS A 195 0.71 -46.70 36.82
C HIS A 195 0.27 -46.88 38.28
N GLU A 196 -0.92 -46.39 38.63
CA GLU A 196 -1.51 -46.55 39.97
C GLU A 196 -1.84 -48.02 40.26
N GLU A 197 -2.26 -48.80 39.26
CA GLU A 197 -2.48 -50.25 39.41
C GLU A 197 -1.18 -51.07 39.51
N ARG A 198 -0.06 -50.59 38.94
CA ARG A 198 1.24 -51.29 39.00
C ARG A 198 2.01 -51.04 40.29
N GLN A 199 1.84 -49.87 40.92
CA GLN A 199 2.56 -49.51 42.14
C GLN A 199 2.44 -50.57 43.28
N PRO A 200 1.25 -51.13 43.59
CA PRO A 200 1.12 -52.13 44.65
C PRO A 200 1.88 -53.43 44.33
N GLN A 201 1.94 -53.82 43.05
CA GLN A 201 2.61 -55.05 42.62
C GLN A 201 4.14 -54.89 42.67
N GLU A 202 4.66 -53.73 42.27
CA GLU A 202 6.09 -53.42 42.35
C GLU A 202 6.55 -53.29 43.80
N GLU A 203 5.75 -52.69 44.69
CA GLU A 203 6.05 -52.65 46.13
C GLU A 203 6.05 -54.04 46.77
N GLU A 204 5.10 -54.93 46.43
CA GLU A 204 5.09 -56.30 46.94
C GLU A 204 6.29 -57.11 46.43
N GLN A 205 6.67 -56.91 45.16
CA GLN A 205 7.82 -57.59 44.56
C GLN A 205 9.16 -57.08 45.12
N ALA A 206 9.27 -55.78 45.39
CA ALA A 206 10.42 -55.18 46.06
C ALA A 206 10.56 -55.65 47.51
N GLN A 207 9.45 -55.82 48.24
CA GLN A 207 9.45 -56.39 49.60
C GLN A 207 9.89 -57.87 49.60
N ARG A 208 9.51 -58.66 48.59
CA ARG A 208 9.99 -60.05 48.46
C ARG A 208 11.48 -60.13 48.11
N SER A 209 11.97 -59.27 47.21
CA SER A 209 13.38 -59.24 46.82
C SER A 209 14.30 -58.76 47.96
N SER A 210 13.85 -57.82 48.79
CA SER A 210 14.62 -57.35 49.94
C SER A 210 14.71 -58.38 51.08
N PHE A 211 13.86 -59.40 51.10
CA PHE A 211 13.97 -60.53 52.03
C PHE A 211 15.05 -61.55 51.62
N GLU A 212 15.38 -61.67 50.33
CA GLU A 212 16.41 -62.59 49.83
C GLU A 212 17.85 -62.02 49.93
N LEU A 213 18.01 -60.71 50.11
CA LEU A 213 19.33 -60.03 50.13
C LEU A 213 19.97 -59.91 51.53
N LEU A 214 19.33 -60.36 52.61
CA LEU A 214 19.92 -60.39 53.96
C LEU A 214 20.88 -61.57 54.20
N GLY A 215 21.13 -62.39 53.17
CA GLY A 215 21.91 -63.62 53.27
C GLY A 215 23.34 -63.56 52.74
N SER A 216 24.01 -62.42 52.57
CA SER A 216 25.46 -62.36 52.25
C SER A 216 26.02 -60.94 52.30
N ALA A 217 26.62 -60.53 53.42
CA ALA A 217 27.37 -59.28 53.51
C ALA A 217 28.89 -59.54 53.61
N PRO A 218 29.70 -59.18 52.59
CA PRO A 218 31.12 -58.98 52.76
C PRO A 218 31.43 -57.54 53.20
N ARG A 219 32.36 -57.43 54.15
CA ARG A 219 32.89 -56.18 54.72
C ARG A 219 33.63 -55.36 53.65
N LEU A 220 33.30 -54.08 53.53
CA LEU A 220 34.12 -53.09 52.83
C LEU A 220 34.68 -52.05 53.80
N THR A 221 35.96 -51.75 53.64
CA THR A 221 36.73 -50.69 54.30
C THR A 221 36.64 -49.38 53.50
N PRO A 222 36.75 -48.19 54.14
CA PRO A 222 36.68 -46.91 53.44
C PRO A 222 38.07 -46.42 53.04
N GLN A 223 38.22 -45.95 51.79
CA GLN A 223 39.34 -45.12 51.37
C GLN A 223 38.86 -43.70 51.07
N TYR A 224 39.49 -42.74 51.74
CA TYR A 224 39.40 -41.30 51.52
C TYR A 224 40.17 -40.91 50.25
N THR A 225 39.62 -40.01 49.44
CA THR A 225 40.38 -39.25 48.44
C THR A 225 40.16 -37.75 48.63
N ILE A 226 41.28 -37.04 48.52
CA ILE A 226 41.54 -35.63 48.81
C ILE A 226 41.40 -34.83 47.51
N PHE A 227 40.70 -33.69 47.56
CA PHE A 227 40.70 -32.66 46.51
C PHE A 227 41.78 -31.61 46.79
N PRO A 228 42.57 -31.17 45.79
CA PRO A 228 43.32 -29.92 45.88
C PRO A 228 42.67 -28.79 45.05
N CYS A 229 42.60 -27.63 45.71
CA CYS A 229 42.25 -26.32 45.18
C CYS A 229 43.45 -25.73 44.43
N GLY A 230 43.25 -25.21 43.22
CA GLY A 230 44.27 -24.52 42.42
C GLY A 230 43.82 -23.11 42.06
N ALA A 231 44.64 -22.12 42.44
CA ALA A 231 44.47 -20.68 42.26
C ALA A 231 45.30 -20.16 41.07
N LEU A 232 44.82 -19.11 40.38
CA LEU A 232 45.55 -18.06 39.61
C LEU A 232 44.52 -16.92 39.38
N SER A 233 44.60 -15.65 39.82
CA SER A 233 45.63 -14.60 39.91
C SER A 233 46.14 -14.08 38.55
N ASN A 234 45.78 -12.83 38.23
CA ASN A 234 46.39 -11.78 37.37
C ASN A 234 45.27 -10.75 37.07
N HIS A 235 45.15 -9.53 37.60
CA HIS A 235 46.04 -8.37 37.78
C HIS A 235 46.46 -7.70 36.46
N CYS A 236 45.91 -6.49 36.21
CA CYS A 236 46.49 -5.33 35.52
C CYS A 236 45.57 -4.12 35.74
N ASP A 237 46.11 -3.09 36.38
CA ASP A 237 45.51 -1.79 36.70
C ASP A 237 45.77 -0.71 35.63
N GLU A 238 44.89 0.30 35.65
CA GLU A 238 45.04 1.76 35.45
C GLU A 238 46.08 2.37 34.50
N ASN A 239 45.63 3.39 33.74
CA ASN A 239 46.34 4.67 33.64
C ASN A 239 45.42 5.82 33.18
N VAL A 240 45.54 6.96 33.87
CA VAL A 240 44.84 8.24 33.71
C VAL A 240 45.89 9.36 33.64
N LEU A 241 45.55 10.47 32.95
CA LEU A 241 46.06 11.86 32.98
C LEU A 241 47.05 12.39 31.91
N ASP A 242 46.52 13.35 31.13
CA ASP A 242 46.92 14.75 30.86
C ASP A 242 48.36 15.17 30.51
N VAL A 243 48.51 15.90 29.39
CA VAL A 243 49.29 17.16 29.26
C VAL A 243 48.69 18.08 28.17
N LEU A 244 48.67 19.38 28.48
CA LEU A 244 48.15 20.58 27.80
C LEU A 244 49.05 21.21 26.70
N ASP A 245 48.39 22.07 25.90
CA ASP A 245 48.79 23.37 25.28
C ASP A 245 50.03 23.52 24.37
N ALA A 246 49.75 24.02 23.15
CA ALA A 246 50.51 25.12 22.53
C ALA A 246 49.63 25.90 21.53
N MET A 247 49.54 27.22 21.74
CA MET A 247 48.95 28.24 20.88
C MET A 247 49.97 28.74 19.84
N GLU A 248 49.52 29.08 18.62
CA GLU A 248 49.86 30.30 17.86
C GLU A 248 49.15 30.24 16.47
N ALA A 249 48.15 31.11 16.22
CA ALA A 249 48.21 32.29 15.32
C ALA A 249 48.53 31.95 13.84
N SER A 250 47.86 32.41 12.79
CA SER A 250 46.74 33.33 12.55
C SER A 250 46.53 33.32 11.04
N GLU A 251 45.30 33.16 10.53
CA GLU A 251 44.81 33.81 9.29
C GLU A 251 43.30 33.51 9.17
N ILE A 252 42.50 34.50 9.54
CA ILE A 252 41.04 34.44 9.49
C ILE A 252 40.64 34.72 8.04
N TYR A 253 40.54 33.65 7.25
CA TYR A 253 39.68 33.65 6.08
C TYR A 253 38.27 33.22 6.53
N PRO A 254 37.20 33.98 6.22
CA PRO A 254 35.85 33.48 6.45
C PRO A 254 35.66 32.22 5.61
N ASN A 255 35.58 31.06 6.28
CA ASN A 255 35.36 29.78 5.63
C ASN A 255 33.99 29.79 4.95
N PRO A 256 33.88 29.71 3.61
CA PRO A 256 32.60 29.68 2.90
C PRO A 256 31.73 28.46 3.25
N GLN A 257 32.30 27.45 3.93
CA GLN A 257 31.56 26.29 4.43
C GLN A 257 30.83 26.55 5.76
N SER A 258 31.16 27.63 6.48
CA SER A 258 30.50 27.95 7.76
C SER A 258 29.08 28.50 7.57
N GLU A 259 28.80 29.21 6.47
CA GLU A 259 27.43 29.69 6.17
C GLU A 259 26.53 28.61 5.55
N ALA A 260 27.11 27.56 4.94
CA ALA A 260 26.36 26.39 4.51
C ALA A 260 25.81 25.56 5.70
N ASN A 261 26.53 25.59 6.83
CA ASN A 261 26.13 24.89 8.06
C ASN A 261 25.14 25.68 8.93
N ALA A 262 24.88 26.96 8.62
CA ALA A 262 23.95 27.81 9.36
C ALA A 262 22.51 27.78 8.81
N ARG A 263 22.29 27.14 7.65
CA ARG A 263 20.95 26.66 7.27
C ARG A 263 20.66 25.47 8.18
N GLN A 264 20.23 25.76 9.41
CA GLN A 264 19.63 24.76 10.29
C GLN A 264 18.70 23.91 9.43
N ASP A 265 19.00 22.62 9.34
CA ASP A 265 18.10 21.61 8.78
C ASP A 265 16.80 21.72 9.56
N LYS A 266 15.91 22.60 9.08
CA LYS A 266 14.59 22.77 9.65
C LYS A 266 13.87 21.49 9.28
N SER A 267 13.82 20.58 10.23
CA SER A 267 12.93 19.43 10.17
C SER A 267 11.52 19.88 10.55
N PRO A 268 10.49 19.49 9.78
CA PRO A 268 9.13 19.94 10.04
C PRO A 268 8.62 19.33 11.34
N LYS A 269 7.66 19.99 11.98
CA LYS A 269 7.03 19.41 13.17
C LYS A 269 6.23 18.18 12.79
N ALA A 270 6.28 17.14 13.63
CA ALA A 270 5.62 15.86 13.37
C ALA A 270 4.08 15.96 13.33
N ASP A 271 3.50 16.97 13.98
CA ASP A 271 2.06 17.27 13.98
C ASP A 271 1.55 17.81 12.64
N VAL A 272 2.42 18.36 11.80
CA VAL A 272 2.08 18.86 10.45
C VAL A 272 1.99 17.71 9.43
N LEU A 273 2.66 16.57 9.67
CA LEU A 273 2.72 15.47 8.69
C LEU A 273 1.36 15.01 8.14
N PRO A 274 0.28 14.88 8.94
CA PRO A 274 -1.02 14.41 8.45
C PRO A 274 -1.68 15.34 7.42
N SER A 275 -1.26 16.60 7.30
CA SER A 275 -1.78 17.51 6.26
C SER A 275 -1.18 17.23 4.89
N VAL A 276 0.03 16.66 4.84
CA VAL A 276 0.80 16.40 3.61
C VAL A 276 0.77 14.93 3.23
N PHE A 277 0.89 14.04 4.22
CA PHE A 277 1.01 12.60 4.03
C PHE A 277 -0.20 11.85 4.60
N PRO A 278 -0.63 10.75 3.97
CA PRO A 278 -1.58 9.83 4.59
C PRO A 278 -1.03 9.27 5.92
N GLN A 279 -1.92 8.98 6.87
CA GLN A 279 -1.54 8.44 8.19
C GLN A 279 -0.58 7.24 8.10
N ARG A 280 -0.84 6.32 7.17
CA ARG A 280 -0.01 5.13 6.93
C ARG A 280 1.46 5.47 6.63
N THR A 281 1.71 6.60 5.97
CA THR A 281 3.06 7.09 5.66
C THR A 281 3.65 7.85 6.84
N CYS A 282 2.85 8.66 7.55
CA CYS A 282 3.27 9.33 8.79
C CYS A 282 3.81 8.35 9.85
N ASP A 283 3.24 7.14 9.93
CA ASP A 283 3.67 6.09 10.87
C ASP A 283 5.01 5.45 10.50
N ARG A 284 5.51 5.70 9.28
CA ARG A 284 6.77 5.16 8.75
C ARG A 284 7.93 6.15 8.83
N ILE A 285 7.63 7.43 8.99
CA ILE A 285 8.64 8.49 9.03
C ILE A 285 9.29 8.52 10.42
N VAL A 286 10.62 8.64 10.46
CA VAL A 286 11.38 8.80 11.71
C VAL A 286 10.95 10.09 12.41
N LYS A 287 10.69 10.03 13.72
CA LYS A 287 10.32 11.21 14.53
C LYS A 287 11.36 11.37 15.64
N ARG A 288 12.01 12.53 15.70
CA ARG A 288 13.01 12.91 16.72
C ARG A 288 12.39 13.97 17.63
N GLY A 289 11.74 13.52 18.70
CA GLY A 289 10.93 14.40 19.56
C GLY A 289 9.73 14.96 18.79
N SER A 290 9.63 16.28 18.68
CA SER A 290 8.56 16.97 17.95
C SER A 290 8.85 17.16 16.46
N GLN A 291 10.00 16.72 15.96
CA GLN A 291 10.42 16.93 14.56
C GLN A 291 10.38 15.62 13.77
N ALA A 292 10.01 15.70 12.50
CA ALA A 292 10.06 14.59 11.56
C ALA A 292 11.41 14.56 10.82
N GLY A 293 11.95 13.37 10.55
CA GLY A 293 13.15 13.15 9.75
C GLY A 293 12.91 13.45 8.28
N ILE A 294 12.60 14.70 7.96
CA ILE A 294 12.41 15.19 6.60
C ILE A 294 13.39 16.33 6.40
N THR A 295 14.18 16.25 5.34
CA THR A 295 15.15 17.27 4.96
C THR A 295 14.95 17.62 3.50
N VAL A 296 14.99 18.91 3.19
CA VAL A 296 14.95 19.39 1.81
C VAL A 296 16.35 19.82 1.39
N SER A 297 16.86 19.20 0.33
CA SER A 297 18.14 19.56 -0.28
C SER A 297 17.91 20.17 -1.66
N LEU A 298 18.33 21.42 -1.84
CA LEU A 298 18.40 22.09 -3.12
C LEU A 298 19.77 21.84 -3.73
N THR A 299 19.87 20.80 -4.55
CA THR A 299 21.13 20.41 -5.20
C THR A 299 21.40 21.23 -6.47
N ASP A 300 20.35 21.56 -7.24
CA ASP A 300 20.43 22.27 -8.51
C ASP A 300 19.25 23.27 -8.61
N PRO A 301 19.40 24.46 -9.23
CA PRO A 301 18.28 25.33 -9.58
C PRO A 301 17.09 24.62 -10.24
N SER A 302 17.35 23.55 -11.00
CA SER A 302 16.36 22.76 -11.73
C SER A 302 15.84 21.56 -10.96
N THR A 303 16.56 21.07 -9.94
CA THR A 303 16.16 19.87 -9.18
C THR A 303 16.33 20.07 -7.68
N SER A 304 15.24 19.79 -6.96
CA SER A 304 15.22 19.78 -5.51
C SER A 304 14.81 18.39 -5.03
N THR A 305 15.35 18.00 -3.88
CA THR A 305 15.17 16.67 -3.31
C THR A 305 14.58 16.78 -1.92
N LEU A 306 13.46 16.11 -1.70
CA LEU A 306 12.84 15.94 -0.40
C LEU A 306 13.22 14.54 0.08
N ASN A 307 14.11 14.49 1.06
CA ASN A 307 14.57 13.24 1.65
C ASN A 307 13.75 12.97 2.91
N ILE A 308 13.12 11.80 2.95
CA ILE A 308 12.27 11.35 4.04
C ILE A 308 12.94 10.14 4.67
N GLU A 309 13.35 10.27 5.92
CA GLU A 309 13.90 9.16 6.70
C GLU A 309 12.78 8.20 7.12
N ILE A 310 12.96 6.93 6.77
CA ILE A 310 12.00 5.86 7.02
C ILE A 310 12.53 4.94 8.12
N ILE A 311 11.66 4.61 9.07
CA ILE A 311 11.94 3.61 10.12
C ILE A 311 12.29 2.30 9.45
N ARG A 312 13.46 1.72 9.80
CA ARG A 312 13.97 0.51 9.14
C ARG A 312 12.95 -0.62 9.07
N ASP A 313 12.27 -0.90 10.17
CA ASP A 313 11.27 -1.98 10.27
C ASP A 313 10.10 -1.80 9.29
N LYS A 314 9.91 -0.59 8.76
CA LYS A 314 8.86 -0.26 7.77
C LYS A 314 9.35 -0.26 6.32
N MET A 315 10.66 -0.38 6.08
CA MET A 315 11.22 -0.46 4.73
C MET A 315 10.70 -1.64 3.91
N PRO A 316 10.58 -2.88 4.44
CA PRO A 316 9.97 -4.00 3.73
C PRO A 316 8.56 -3.72 3.20
N GLU A 317 7.70 -3.17 4.07
CA GLU A 317 6.32 -2.85 3.70
C GLU A 317 6.28 -1.76 2.62
N LEU A 318 7.14 -0.75 2.74
CA LEU A 318 7.21 0.37 1.81
C LEU A 318 7.76 -0.05 0.44
N ALA A 319 8.78 -0.91 0.41
CA ALA A 319 9.32 -1.50 -0.81
C ALA A 319 8.29 -2.34 -1.55
N ALA A 320 7.48 -3.12 -0.82
CA ALA A 320 6.39 -3.90 -1.40
C ALA A 320 5.26 -3.00 -1.93
N ASP A 321 4.82 -2.02 -1.13
CA ASP A 321 3.74 -1.10 -1.51
C ASP A 321 4.09 -0.26 -2.75
N LEU A 322 5.31 0.29 -2.81
CA LEU A 322 5.75 1.18 -3.89
C LEU A 322 6.28 0.42 -5.11
N PHE A 323 7.18 -0.55 -4.91
CA PHE A 323 7.98 -1.14 -6.00
C PHE A 323 7.67 -2.61 -6.29
N ASP A 324 6.74 -3.21 -5.54
CA ASP A 324 6.43 -4.65 -5.63
C ASP A 324 7.62 -5.55 -5.32
N LYS A 325 8.56 -5.07 -4.48
CA LYS A 325 9.77 -5.82 -4.13
C LYS A 325 9.69 -6.34 -2.70
N ARG A 326 10.10 -7.59 -2.54
CA ARG A 326 10.23 -8.24 -1.23
C ARG A 326 11.64 -8.02 -0.72
N VAL A 327 11.75 -7.17 0.29
CA VAL A 327 13.00 -6.89 0.98
C VAL A 327 12.80 -7.22 2.45
N ARG A 328 13.78 -7.85 3.10
CA ARG A 328 13.74 -8.17 4.53
C ARG A 328 15.06 -7.79 5.18
N TYR A 329 15.02 -7.35 6.43
CA TYR A 329 16.22 -7.07 7.21
C TYR A 329 16.53 -8.24 8.14
N GLY A 330 17.67 -8.90 7.94
CA GLY A 330 18.12 -10.02 8.76
C GLY A 330 18.74 -9.53 10.06
N LYS A 331 17.96 -9.45 11.15
CA LYS A 331 18.42 -8.96 12.47
C LYS A 331 19.69 -9.66 12.99
N THR A 332 19.86 -10.95 12.70
CA THR A 332 21.01 -11.75 13.17
C THR A 332 22.33 -11.35 12.52
N LYS A 333 22.30 -11.05 11.22
CA LYS A 333 23.50 -10.69 10.44
C LYS A 333 23.62 -9.20 10.15
N ALA A 334 22.59 -8.43 10.50
CA ALA A 334 22.46 -7.03 10.18
C ALA A 334 22.49 -6.70 8.67
N GLU A 335 22.04 -7.63 7.83
CA GLU A 335 22.08 -7.52 6.36
C GLU A 335 20.69 -7.38 5.75
N TRP A 336 20.59 -6.70 4.60
CA TRP A 336 19.39 -6.70 3.79
C TRP A 336 19.37 -7.93 2.89
N VAL A 337 18.19 -8.54 2.76
CA VAL A 337 17.96 -9.65 1.83
C VAL A 337 16.83 -9.26 0.89
N VAL A 338 17.09 -9.37 -0.40
CA VAL A 338 16.09 -9.21 -1.46
C VAL A 338 15.64 -10.61 -1.89
N GLU A 339 14.34 -10.87 -1.78
CA GLU A 339 13.71 -12.13 -2.19
C GLU A 339 13.18 -11.99 -3.62
N PHE A 340 13.60 -12.89 -4.50
CA PHE A 340 13.16 -12.95 -5.88
C PHE A 340 11.93 -13.86 -6.04
N ASP A 341 11.23 -13.73 -7.17
CA ASP A 341 9.99 -14.46 -7.44
C ASP A 341 10.19 -15.99 -7.57
N ASP A 342 11.42 -16.44 -7.85
CA ASP A 342 11.81 -17.85 -7.90
C ASP A 342 12.12 -18.44 -6.51
N GLY A 343 12.02 -17.63 -5.46
CA GLY A 343 12.33 -18.00 -4.08
C GLY A 343 13.82 -17.93 -3.74
N THR A 344 14.67 -17.45 -4.66
CA THR A 344 16.07 -17.17 -4.35
C THR A 344 16.21 -15.88 -3.55
N ASP A 345 17.25 -15.83 -2.72
CA ASP A 345 17.56 -14.70 -1.87
C ASP A 345 18.93 -14.12 -2.27
N MET A 346 19.03 -12.80 -2.36
CA MET A 346 20.30 -12.09 -2.48
C MET A 346 20.53 -11.21 -1.27
N THR A 347 21.65 -11.43 -0.60
CA THR A 347 22.10 -10.57 0.49
C THR A 347 22.81 -9.36 -0.10
N VAL A 348 22.42 -8.17 0.33
CA VAL A 348 22.98 -6.90 -0.14
C VAL A 348 23.38 -6.04 1.04
N THR A 349 24.49 -5.32 0.89
CA THR A 349 24.88 -4.28 1.83
C THR A 349 24.01 -3.05 1.58
N GLU A 350 24.03 -2.51 0.36
CA GLU A 350 23.22 -1.37 -0.06
C GLU A 350 22.21 -1.80 -1.13
N TRP A 351 21.04 -1.16 -1.14
CA TRP A 351 20.12 -1.27 -2.26
C TRP A 351 19.41 0.04 -2.56
N LYS A 352 19.03 0.19 -3.82
CA LYS A 352 18.29 1.32 -4.37
C LYS A 352 17.19 0.82 -5.30
N LEU A 353 15.95 1.21 -5.03
CA LEU A 353 14.79 0.95 -5.87
C LEU A 353 14.36 2.25 -6.55
N GLU A 354 14.20 2.18 -7.86
CA GLU A 354 13.78 3.28 -8.73
C GLU A 354 12.63 2.80 -9.63
N ARG A 355 12.01 3.73 -10.36
CA ARG A 355 10.92 3.46 -11.32
C ARG A 355 9.64 2.96 -10.63
N VAL A 356 8.95 3.88 -9.96
CA VAL A 356 7.69 3.59 -9.25
C VAL A 356 6.48 3.74 -10.17
N ASP A 357 5.46 2.92 -9.93
CA ASP A 357 4.13 3.08 -10.54
C ASP A 357 3.39 4.25 -9.88
N GLU A 358 2.76 5.11 -10.69
CA GLU A 358 2.10 6.32 -10.19
C GLU A 358 0.91 6.03 -9.27
N LEU A 359 0.14 4.97 -9.53
CA LEU A 359 -1.01 4.62 -8.69
C LEU A 359 -0.54 4.11 -7.32
N ARG A 360 0.58 3.37 -7.28
CA ARG A 360 1.21 2.94 -6.03
C ARG A 360 1.76 4.15 -5.26
N MET A 361 2.44 5.06 -5.96
CA MET A 361 2.96 6.30 -5.38
C MET A 361 1.83 7.15 -4.77
N GLN A 362 0.74 7.38 -5.50
CA GLN A 362 -0.42 8.14 -5.01
C GLN A 362 -1.05 7.49 -3.77
N ARG A 363 -1.16 6.17 -3.74
CA ARG A 363 -1.71 5.44 -2.59
C ARG A 363 -0.85 5.59 -1.33
N VAL A 364 0.47 5.60 -1.50
CA VAL A 364 1.42 5.66 -0.37
C VAL A 364 1.65 7.10 0.06
N LEU A 365 2.06 7.97 -0.86
CA LEU A 365 2.45 9.35 -0.55
C LEU A 365 1.29 10.33 -0.51
N GLY A 366 0.11 9.92 -0.97
CA GLY A 366 -1.08 10.76 -1.04
C GLY A 366 -1.14 11.60 -2.31
N ASN A 367 -2.27 12.30 -2.47
CA ASN A 367 -2.57 13.07 -3.67
C ASN A 367 -1.61 14.26 -3.85
N PHE A 368 -1.21 14.92 -2.76
CA PHE A 368 -0.42 16.14 -2.85
C PHE A 368 0.93 15.89 -3.52
N ILE A 369 1.73 14.97 -2.98
CA ILE A 369 3.04 14.60 -3.56
C ILE A 369 2.87 13.95 -4.93
N SER A 370 1.81 13.15 -5.12
CA SER A 370 1.56 12.55 -6.42
C SER A 370 1.27 13.60 -7.50
N MET A 371 0.53 14.66 -7.18
CA MET A 371 0.25 15.76 -8.12
C MET A 371 1.50 16.60 -8.38
N ALA A 372 2.32 16.83 -7.35
CA ALA A 372 3.63 17.47 -7.49
C ALA A 372 4.51 16.73 -8.51
N ILE A 373 4.67 15.41 -8.36
CA ILE A 373 5.44 14.58 -9.31
C ILE A 373 4.74 14.51 -10.68
N HIS A 374 3.41 14.43 -10.73
CA HIS A 374 2.65 14.36 -11.99
C HIS A 374 2.91 15.56 -12.90
N ASN A 375 3.05 16.75 -12.30
CA ASN A 375 3.28 18.01 -13.00
C ASN A 375 4.76 18.37 -13.17
N ASP A 376 5.66 17.53 -12.67
CA ASP A 376 7.09 17.75 -12.80
C ASP A 376 7.52 17.68 -14.29
N PRO A 377 8.30 18.65 -14.81
CA PRO A 377 8.70 18.68 -16.22
C PRO A 377 9.41 17.41 -16.69
N GLN A 378 10.23 16.80 -15.82
CA GLN A 378 10.93 15.56 -16.15
C GLN A 378 9.94 14.39 -16.20
N ARG A 379 8.92 14.35 -15.33
CA ARG A 379 7.88 13.32 -15.42
C ARG A 379 7.06 13.43 -16.71
N ILE A 380 6.74 14.65 -17.14
CA ILE A 380 6.03 14.89 -18.41
C ILE A 380 6.86 14.30 -19.57
N SER A 381 8.17 14.59 -19.60
CA SER A 381 9.08 14.04 -20.61
C SER A 381 9.17 12.50 -20.57
N GLU A 382 9.16 11.87 -19.39
CA GLU A 382 9.12 10.41 -19.27
C GLU A 382 7.86 9.84 -19.96
N ARG A 383 6.69 10.46 -19.75
CA ARG A 383 5.43 10.02 -20.36
C ARG A 383 5.38 10.23 -21.86
N ASP A 384 5.97 11.31 -22.37
CA ASP A 384 6.03 11.58 -23.80
C ASP A 384 6.83 10.50 -24.55
N VAL A 385 7.80 9.88 -23.87
CA VAL A 385 8.59 8.74 -24.39
C VAL A 385 7.87 7.39 -24.12
N GLY A 386 6.72 7.40 -23.46
CA GLY A 386 5.92 6.21 -23.15
C GLY A 386 6.31 5.49 -21.87
N ASP A 387 7.12 6.09 -20.99
CA ASP A 387 7.51 5.47 -19.73
C ASP A 387 6.36 5.56 -18.70
N SER A 388 5.76 4.40 -18.41
CA SER A 388 4.67 4.28 -17.42
C SER A 388 5.13 4.40 -15.97
N LEU A 389 6.43 4.19 -15.70
CA LEU A 389 7.04 4.25 -14.38
C LEU A 389 7.90 5.51 -14.23
N THR A 390 7.92 6.10 -13.04
CA THR A 390 8.67 7.34 -12.81
C THR A 390 9.94 7.17 -11.99
N ARG A 391 11.02 7.87 -12.40
CA ARG A 391 12.29 7.92 -11.67
C ARG A 391 12.34 9.02 -10.61
N ARG A 392 11.25 9.80 -10.45
CA ARG A 392 11.14 10.90 -9.48
C ARG A 392 11.00 10.44 -8.02
N LEU A 393 10.91 9.14 -7.80
CA LEU A 393 10.89 8.55 -6.46
C LEU A 393 11.94 7.44 -6.37
N THR A 394 12.73 7.49 -5.31
CA THR A 394 13.76 6.48 -5.01
C THR A 394 13.63 6.04 -3.56
N LEU A 395 13.71 4.74 -3.33
CA LEU A 395 13.82 4.17 -1.98
C LEU A 395 15.17 3.47 -1.86
N SER A 396 15.97 3.84 -0.88
CA SER A 396 17.27 3.22 -0.62
C SER A 396 17.48 2.91 0.85
N ALA A 397 18.35 1.93 1.10
CA ALA A 397 18.92 1.68 2.41
C ALA A 397 20.39 1.30 2.24
N ASP A 398 21.21 1.80 3.14
CA ASP A 398 22.58 1.35 3.34
C ASP A 398 22.60 0.09 4.24
N GLY A 399 23.76 -0.56 4.27
CA GLY A 399 23.96 -1.80 5.03
C GLY A 399 24.14 -1.59 6.51
N ASN A 400 24.20 -0.34 6.96
CA ASN A 400 24.41 -0.03 8.35
C ASN A 400 23.16 -0.39 9.19
N ALA A 401 23.39 -1.14 10.26
CA ALA A 401 22.38 -1.52 11.22
C ALA A 401 21.85 -0.37 12.08
N HIS A 402 22.24 0.87 11.86
CA HIS A 402 21.78 2.01 12.65
C HIS A 402 21.19 3.16 11.83
N SER A 403 21.43 3.16 10.52
CA SER A 403 20.89 4.15 9.61
C SER A 403 19.40 3.90 9.33
N PRO A 404 18.60 4.97 9.21
CA PRO A 404 17.25 4.89 8.68
C PRO A 404 17.30 4.61 7.18
N GLY A 405 16.21 4.06 6.65
CA GLY A 405 16.02 4.03 5.21
C GLY A 405 15.75 5.42 4.66
N LEU A 406 15.97 5.63 3.37
CA LEU A 406 15.78 6.92 2.72
C LEU A 406 14.76 6.79 1.59
N LEU A 407 13.66 7.54 1.70
CA LEU A 407 12.74 7.75 0.59
C LEU A 407 12.98 9.16 0.04
N GLN A 408 13.49 9.23 -1.18
CA GLN A 408 13.82 10.47 -1.86
C GLN A 408 12.76 10.79 -2.92
N VAL A 409 12.17 11.98 -2.81
CA VAL A 409 11.24 12.56 -3.79
C VAL A 409 12.00 13.66 -4.54
N ILE A 410 12.09 13.54 -5.85
CA ILE A 410 12.78 14.52 -6.71
C ILE A 410 11.72 15.31 -7.47
N THR A 411 11.76 16.64 -7.35
CA THR A 411 10.85 17.54 -8.08
C THR A 411 11.54 18.84 -8.45
N ASP A 412 10.91 19.69 -9.25
CA ASP A 412 11.40 21.03 -9.55
C ASP A 412 11.38 21.92 -8.28
N ALA A 413 12.22 22.95 -8.28
CA ALA A 413 12.37 23.84 -7.14
C ALA A 413 11.09 24.64 -6.81
N ALA A 414 10.23 24.93 -7.80
CA ALA A 414 9.01 25.69 -7.56
C ALA A 414 7.96 24.83 -6.83
N VAL A 415 7.80 23.58 -7.24
CA VAL A 415 6.97 22.59 -6.55
C VAL A 415 7.54 22.24 -5.18
N MET A 416 8.87 22.15 -5.04
CA MET A 416 9.49 21.93 -3.74
C MET A 416 9.18 23.04 -2.74
N ARG A 417 9.21 24.32 -3.17
CA ARG A 417 8.81 25.44 -2.30
C ARG A 417 7.36 25.34 -1.82
N GLN A 418 6.46 24.79 -2.64
CA GLN A 418 5.08 24.53 -2.21
C GLN A 418 5.04 23.44 -1.15
N LEU A 419 5.82 22.37 -1.31
CA LEU A 419 5.97 21.31 -0.30
C LEU A 419 6.56 21.86 1.01
N GLU A 420 7.61 22.68 0.94
CA GLU A 420 8.22 23.35 2.10
C GLU A 420 7.20 24.19 2.88
N ASN A 421 6.36 24.97 2.17
CA ASN A 421 5.29 25.76 2.78
C ASN A 421 4.28 24.89 3.51
N GLN A 422 3.84 23.79 2.89
CA GLN A 422 2.88 22.87 3.53
C GLN A 422 3.48 22.14 4.74
N LEU A 423 4.79 21.88 4.72
CA LEU A 423 5.53 21.29 5.82
C LEU A 423 5.91 22.30 6.92
N GLY A 424 5.69 23.61 6.70
CA GLY A 424 6.05 24.65 7.64
C GLY A 424 7.56 24.83 7.81
N LEU A 425 8.33 24.66 6.73
CA LEU A 425 9.80 24.77 6.72
C LEU A 425 10.32 26.17 6.43
N MET A 426 9.48 27.03 5.85
CA MET A 426 9.77 28.46 5.71
C MET A 426 9.48 29.17 7.04
#